data_AF-A0A7W5V1G6-F1
#
_entry.id   AF-A0A7W5V1G6-F1
#
_cell.length_a   1.000
_cell.length_b   1.000
_cell.length_c   1.000
_cell.angle_alpha   90.00
_cell.angle_beta   90.00
_cell.angle_gamma   90.00
#
_symmetry.space_group_name_H-M   'P 1'
#
loop_
_entity.id
_entity.type
_entity.pdbx_description
1 polymer ?
#
loop_
_entity_poly.entity_id
_entity_poly.type
_entity_poly.pdbx_seq_one_letter_code
_entity_poly.pdbx_strand_id
1 'polypeptide(L)'
;MATDHEVVSRLSRGCEVLAVTRHDYAAEHSFEYAIDGARVTGYPLRHPYERYGSDPDRLNGFMRELGMVLDKPEDDATWEDNYDNAVPRGFALAAKVTGVSFTPDMLGRPMLVGPIKER
;
A
#
# COMPACT_ATOMS: atom_id res chain seq x y z
N MET A 1 -2.66 -3.85 13.31
CA MET A 1 -2.73 -3.30 11.95
C MET A 1 -4.08 -2.65 11.77
N ALA A 2 -4.11 -1.42 11.24
CA ALA A 2 -5.33 -0.64 11.09
C ALA A 2 -6.25 -1.14 9.95
N THR A 3 -5.73 -1.89 8.97
CA THR A 3 -6.54 -2.47 7.90
C THR A 3 -7.12 -3.82 8.31
N ASP A 4 -8.42 -4.01 8.09
CA ASP A 4 -9.09 -5.31 8.29
C ASP A 4 -8.80 -6.25 7.10
N HIS A 5 -7.97 -7.26 7.33
CA HIS A 5 -7.55 -8.23 6.33
C HIS A 5 -8.68 -9.11 5.81
N GLU A 6 -9.69 -9.40 6.65
CA GLU A 6 -10.82 -10.22 6.23
C GLU A 6 -11.68 -9.44 5.23
N VAL A 7 -11.91 -8.15 5.50
CA VAL A 7 -12.62 -7.25 4.58
C VAL A 7 -11.88 -7.14 3.24
N VAL A 8 -10.56 -6.89 3.26
CA VAL A 8 -9.74 -6.81 2.03
C VAL A 8 -9.84 -8.10 1.21
N SER A 9 -9.71 -9.26 1.87
CA SER A 9 -9.79 -10.56 1.20
C SER A 9 -11.19 -10.78 0.59
N ARG A 10 -12.25 -10.51 1.34
CA ARG A 10 -13.64 -10.66 0.85
C ARG A 10 -13.95 -9.72 -0.32
N LEU A 11 -13.48 -8.47 -0.26
CA LEU A 11 -13.67 -7.50 -1.35
C LEU A 11 -12.91 -7.89 -2.61
N SER A 12 -11.75 -8.55 -2.48
CA SER A 12 -10.94 -8.96 -3.64
C SER A 12 -11.50 -10.15 -4.43
N ARG A 13 -12.59 -10.79 -3.99
CA ARG A 13 -13.14 -11.96 -4.72
C ARG A 13 -13.59 -11.56 -6.13
N GLY A 14 -13.02 -12.20 -7.14
CA GLY A 14 -13.28 -11.89 -8.55
C GLY A 14 -12.62 -10.61 -9.07
N CYS A 15 -11.73 -9.96 -8.31
CA CYS A 15 -11.00 -8.76 -8.75
C CYS A 15 -9.66 -8.59 -8.02
N GLU A 16 -9.02 -7.44 -8.26
CA GLU A 16 -7.88 -6.98 -7.46
C GLU A 16 -8.35 -5.85 -6.52
N VAL A 17 -7.89 -5.89 -5.28
CA VAL A 17 -8.15 -4.83 -4.29
C VAL A 17 -6.83 -4.37 -3.70
N LEU A 18 -6.72 -3.05 -3.58
CA LEU A 18 -5.62 -2.39 -2.91
C LEU A 18 -6.17 -1.43 -1.86
N ALA A 19 -5.60 -1.47 -0.66
CA ALA A 19 -5.90 -0.56 0.43
C ALA A 19 -4.64 0.19 0.87
N VAL A 20 -4.72 1.52 0.95
CA VAL A 20 -3.74 2.37 1.63
C VAL A 20 -4.44 2.97 2.85
N THR A 21 -4.01 2.59 4.04
CA THR A 21 -4.62 3.05 5.30
C THR A 21 -3.66 3.99 6.01
N ARG A 22 -4.15 5.21 6.30
CA ARG A 22 -3.47 6.17 7.17
C ARG A 22 -4.24 6.23 8.49
N HIS A 23 -3.55 6.12 9.61
CA HIS A 23 -4.11 6.29 10.94
C HIS A 23 -3.32 7.36 11.70
N ASP A 24 -3.95 8.46 12.11
CA ASP A 24 -3.25 9.62 12.68
C ASP A 24 -2.99 9.49 14.19
N TYR A 25 -3.65 8.52 14.85
CA TYR A 25 -3.53 8.30 16.30
C TYR A 25 -2.67 7.07 16.66
N ALA A 26 -2.44 6.17 15.71
CA ALA A 26 -1.70 4.92 15.92
C ALA A 26 -0.70 4.79 14.79
N ALA A 27 0.51 4.36 15.11
CA ALA A 27 1.67 4.35 14.23
C ALA A 27 1.58 3.32 13.07
N GLU A 28 0.37 2.85 12.76
CA GLU A 28 0.04 1.69 11.93
C GLU A 28 -0.58 2.12 10.60
N HIS A 29 0.14 2.92 9.82
CA HIS A 29 -0.19 3.07 8.40
C HIS A 29 0.14 1.76 7.67
N SER A 30 -0.72 1.29 6.78
CA SER A 30 -0.53 0.01 6.07
C SER A 30 -0.90 0.09 4.60
N PHE A 31 -0.25 -0.77 3.84
CA PHE A 31 -0.60 -1.10 2.46
C PHE A 31 -1.04 -2.56 2.40
N GLU A 32 -2.14 -2.83 1.71
CA GLU A 32 -2.60 -4.19 1.43
C GLU A 32 -2.91 -4.33 -0.06
N TYR A 33 -2.56 -5.46 -0.64
CA TYR A 33 -2.89 -5.85 -2.00
C TYR A 33 -3.34 -7.31 -2.02
N ALA A 34 -4.55 -7.53 -2.55
CA ALA A 34 -5.18 -8.83 -2.62
C ALA A 34 -5.79 -9.09 -4.01
N ILE A 35 -5.76 -10.35 -4.42
CA ILE A 35 -6.28 -10.83 -5.69
C ILE A 35 -7.11 -12.07 -5.40
N ASP A 36 -8.37 -12.06 -5.84
CA ASP A 36 -9.28 -13.21 -5.79
C ASP A 36 -9.36 -13.90 -4.41
N GLY A 37 -9.45 -13.11 -3.34
CA GLY A 37 -9.53 -13.62 -1.97
C GLY A 37 -8.18 -13.91 -1.30
N ALA A 38 -7.06 -13.84 -2.03
CA ALA A 38 -5.73 -14.06 -1.48
C ALA A 38 -5.00 -12.73 -1.26
N ARG A 39 -4.48 -12.51 -0.04
CA ARG A 39 -3.59 -11.38 0.26
C ARG A 39 -2.21 -11.67 -0.32
N VAL A 40 -1.89 -10.94 -1.36
CA VAL A 40 -0.70 -11.13 -2.18
C VAL A 40 0.50 -10.48 -1.52
N THR A 41 0.38 -9.18 -1.21
CA THR A 41 1.40 -8.47 -0.44
C THR A 41 0.76 -7.42 0.47
N GLY A 42 1.35 -7.19 1.62
CA GLY A 42 1.04 -6.05 2.47
C GLY A 42 2.19 -5.73 3.40
N TYR A 43 2.25 -4.51 3.89
CA TYR A 43 3.33 -4.03 4.76
C TYR A 43 2.91 -2.77 5.54
N PRO A 44 3.49 -2.50 6.71
CA PRO A 44 3.37 -1.20 7.36
C PRO A 44 4.07 -0.14 6.50
N LEU A 45 3.45 0.99 6.17
CA LEU A 45 4.02 1.96 5.19
C LEU A 45 5.41 2.49 5.55
N ARG A 46 5.75 2.52 6.84
CA ARG A 46 7.07 2.93 7.35
C ARG A 46 8.12 1.79 7.29
N HIS A 47 7.67 0.55 7.11
CA HIS A 47 8.48 -0.66 7.19
C HIS A 47 8.24 -1.59 5.98
N PRO A 48 8.56 -1.16 4.74
CA PRO A 48 8.39 -1.98 3.53
C PRO A 48 9.20 -3.29 3.50
N TYR A 49 10.22 -3.41 4.36
CA TYR A 49 10.97 -4.65 4.55
C TYR A 49 10.21 -5.70 5.40
N GLU A 50 9.13 -5.31 6.12
CA GLU A 50 8.28 -6.21 6.90
C GLU A 50 7.06 -6.73 6.10
N ARG A 51 7.22 -6.80 4.78
CA ARG A 51 6.17 -7.25 3.88
C ARG A 51 5.82 -8.73 4.08
N TYR A 52 4.53 -9.04 3.95
CA TYR A 52 3.95 -10.37 4.12
C TYR A 52 2.94 -10.65 3.00
N GLY A 53 2.43 -11.89 2.94
CA GLY A 53 1.41 -12.31 1.97
C GLY A 53 1.81 -13.59 1.26
N SER A 54 1.00 -14.04 0.30
CA SER A 54 1.29 -15.23 -0.50
C SER A 54 2.44 -15.01 -1.51
N ASP A 55 2.68 -13.76 -1.90
CA ASP A 55 3.77 -13.33 -2.76
C ASP A 55 4.24 -11.93 -2.32
N PRO A 56 4.95 -11.84 -1.17
CA PRO A 56 5.29 -10.57 -0.55
C PRO A 56 6.12 -9.66 -1.48
N ASP A 57 6.94 -10.26 -2.33
CA ASP A 57 7.90 -9.59 -3.20
C ASP A 57 7.31 -9.11 -4.54
N ARG A 58 6.05 -9.42 -4.84
CA ARG A 58 5.40 -9.15 -6.13
C ARG A 58 5.54 -7.70 -6.60
N LEU A 59 5.50 -6.76 -5.67
CA LEU A 59 5.53 -5.32 -5.96
C LEU A 59 6.93 -4.69 -5.82
N ASN A 60 7.97 -5.48 -5.53
CA ASN A 60 9.31 -4.96 -5.25
C ASN A 60 9.88 -4.09 -6.39
N GLY A 61 9.58 -4.42 -7.65
CA GLY A 61 9.99 -3.61 -8.81
C GLY A 61 9.48 -2.18 -8.71
N PHE A 62 8.17 -2.00 -8.54
CA PHE A 62 7.55 -0.69 -8.38
C PHE A 62 8.01 0.04 -7.11
N MET A 63 8.20 -0.68 -6.01
CA MET A 63 8.67 -0.09 -4.76
C MET A 63 10.09 0.49 -4.92
N ARG A 64 11.00 -0.24 -5.59
CA ARG A 64 12.36 0.25 -5.88
C ARG A 64 12.34 1.44 -6.83
N GLU A 65 11.49 1.44 -7.85
CA GLU A 65 11.30 2.60 -8.73
C GLU A 65 10.83 3.85 -7.99
N LEU A 66 10.12 3.70 -6.88
CA LEU A 66 9.67 4.78 -5.99
C LEU A 66 10.71 5.15 -4.91
N GLY A 67 11.91 4.57 -4.98
CA GLY A 67 13.00 4.83 -4.05
C GLY A 67 12.78 4.24 -2.65
N MET A 68 11.94 3.21 -2.51
CA MET A 68 11.78 2.50 -1.24
C MET A 68 12.96 1.55 -1.01
N VAL A 69 13.50 1.55 0.20
CA VAL A 69 14.48 0.57 0.66
C VAL A 69 13.73 -0.66 1.18
N LEU A 70 14.02 -1.83 0.62
CA LEU A 70 13.29 -3.08 0.90
C LEU A 70 14.00 -4.03 1.85
N ASP A 71 15.24 -3.71 2.19
CA ASP A 71 16.04 -4.42 3.18
C ASP A 71 15.92 -3.70 4.53
N LYS A 72 16.04 -4.46 5.62
CA LYS A 72 15.98 -3.88 6.97
C LYS A 72 17.22 -2.99 7.18
N PRO A 73 17.07 -1.69 7.48
CA PRO A 73 18.20 -0.82 7.75
C PRO A 73 18.94 -1.25 9.02
N GLU A 74 20.25 -0.99 9.05
CA GLU A 74 21.13 -1.36 10.17
C GLU A 74 21.05 -0.35 11.34
N ASP A 75 20.65 0.90 11.07
CA ASP A 75 20.59 1.99 12.04
C ASP A 75 19.25 2.74 11.99
N ASP A 76 18.84 3.22 13.15
CA ASP A 76 17.55 3.82 13.41
C ASP A 76 17.39 5.25 12.83
N ALA A 77 18.49 5.95 12.54
CA ALA A 77 18.45 7.28 11.95
C ALA A 77 17.81 7.31 10.53
N THR A 78 17.82 6.18 9.82
CA THR A 78 17.19 6.04 8.49
C THR A 78 15.65 6.02 8.57
N TRP A 79 15.06 5.92 9.78
CA TRP A 79 13.62 5.83 10.00
C TRP A 79 12.89 7.16 9.86
N GLU A 80 13.49 8.28 10.29
CA GLU A 80 12.80 9.58 10.29
C GLU A 80 12.54 10.09 8.87
N ASP A 81 13.47 9.87 7.94
CA ASP A 81 13.32 10.24 6.51
C ASP A 81 12.16 9.49 5.81
N ASN A 82 11.80 8.31 6.32
CA ASN A 82 10.67 7.54 5.81
C ASN A 82 9.32 8.04 6.34
N TYR A 83 9.29 8.81 7.43
CA TYR A 83 8.04 9.20 8.08
C TYR A 83 7.19 10.11 7.17
N ASP A 84 7.79 11.17 6.64
CA ASP A 84 7.09 12.15 5.80
C ASP A 84 6.70 11.57 4.43
N ASN A 85 7.48 10.60 3.95
CA ASN A 85 7.31 10.02 2.61
C ASN A 85 6.52 8.71 2.59
N ALA A 86 6.26 8.06 3.73
CA ALA A 86 5.58 6.76 3.79
C ALA A 86 4.19 6.78 3.15
N VAL A 87 3.37 7.77 3.51
CA VAL A 87 2.01 7.92 2.97
C VAL A 87 2.02 8.32 1.49
N PRO A 88 2.76 9.37 1.05
CA PRO A 88 2.89 9.69 -0.37
C PRO A 88 3.37 8.52 -1.23
N ARG A 89 4.36 7.74 -0.76
CA ARG A 89 4.87 6.57 -1.46
C ARG A 89 3.84 5.43 -1.54
N GLY A 90 3.00 5.25 -0.51
CA GLY A 90 1.87 4.32 -0.55
C GLY A 90 0.86 4.66 -1.65
N PHE A 91 0.49 5.94 -1.79
CA PHE A 91 -0.37 6.39 -2.89
C PHE A 91 0.31 6.29 -4.26
N ALA A 92 1.61 6.60 -4.36
CA ALA A 92 2.36 6.46 -5.60
C ALA A 92 2.45 4.99 -6.05
N LEU A 93 2.61 4.05 -5.10
CA LEU A 93 2.58 2.62 -5.39
C LEU A 93 1.18 2.20 -5.85
N ALA A 94 0.13 2.64 -5.16
CA ALA A 94 -1.25 2.39 -5.57
C ALA A 94 -1.52 2.87 -7.00
N ALA A 95 -1.01 4.06 -7.36
CA ALA A 95 -1.14 4.60 -8.71
C ALA A 95 -0.39 3.76 -9.75
N LYS A 96 0.82 3.29 -9.44
CA LYS A 96 1.59 2.38 -10.33
C LYS A 96 0.87 1.05 -10.56
N VAL A 97 0.30 0.46 -9.50
CA VAL A 97 -0.39 -0.84 -9.59
C VAL A 97 -1.72 -0.72 -10.34
N THR A 98 -2.53 0.29 -10.03
CA THR A 98 -3.90 0.42 -10.55
C THR A 98 -4.00 1.25 -11.83
N GLY A 99 -2.98 2.04 -12.16
CA GLY A 99 -3.03 3.06 -13.21
C GLY A 99 -3.88 4.28 -12.86
N VAL A 100 -4.45 4.37 -11.65
CA VAL A 100 -5.28 5.48 -11.20
C VAL A 100 -4.41 6.53 -10.50
N SER A 101 -4.40 7.76 -11.02
CA SER A 101 -3.71 8.87 -10.36
C SER A 101 -4.57 9.41 -9.22
N PHE A 102 -4.05 9.42 -7.99
CA PHE A 102 -4.71 10.01 -6.82
C PHE A 102 -4.41 11.51 -6.76
N THR A 103 -5.41 12.36 -6.95
CA THR A 103 -5.28 13.82 -6.80
C THR A 103 -5.81 14.29 -5.45
N PRO A 104 -5.36 15.45 -4.92
CA PRO A 104 -5.91 16.02 -3.70
C PRO A 104 -7.45 16.15 -3.73
N ASP A 105 -8.02 16.55 -4.87
CA ASP A 105 -9.47 16.68 -5.06
C ASP A 105 -10.22 15.35 -4.90
N MET A 106 -9.56 14.22 -5.15
CA MET A 106 -10.12 12.88 -4.95
C MET A 106 -10.20 12.51 -3.48
N LEU A 107 -9.26 13.00 -2.65
CA LEU A 107 -9.21 12.75 -1.21
C LEU A 107 -10.21 13.60 -0.41
N GLY A 108 -10.69 14.70 -0.99
CA GLY A 108 -11.74 15.54 -0.39
C GLY A 108 -13.16 14.97 -0.51
N ARG A 109 -13.34 13.83 -1.19
CA ARG A 109 -14.65 13.20 -1.41
C ARG A 109 -14.94 12.17 -0.31
N PRO A 110 -16.21 12.02 0.13
CA PRO A 110 -16.58 11.06 1.17
C PRO A 110 -16.34 9.60 0.78
N MET A 111 -16.21 9.30 -0.51
CA MET A 111 -15.77 7.99 -1.02
C MET A 111 -15.14 8.16 -2.40
N LEU A 112 -14.07 7.41 -2.67
CA LEU A 112 -13.42 7.36 -3.97
C LEU A 112 -13.77 6.06 -4.68
N VAL A 113 -14.46 6.15 -5.82
CA VAL A 113 -14.75 5.02 -6.72
C VAL A 113 -14.19 5.35 -8.09
N GLY A 114 -13.32 4.49 -8.63
CA GLY A 114 -12.73 4.64 -9.95
C GLY A 114 -12.84 3.33 -10.74
N PRO A 115 -13.27 3.36 -12.01
CA PRO A 115 -13.29 2.15 -12.83
C PRO A 115 -11.86 1.74 -13.20
N ILE A 116 -11.52 0.46 -13.00
CA ILE A 116 -10.32 -0.14 -13.61
C ILE A 116 -10.62 -0.28 -15.10
N LYS A 117 -9.79 0.32 -15.97
CA LYS A 117 -9.90 0.08 -17.41
C LYS A 117 -9.32 -1.29 -17.71
N GLU A 118 -10.13 -2.16 -18.33
CA GLU A 118 -9.67 -3.42 -18.90
C GLU A 118 -8.55 -3.15 -19.92
N ARG A 119 -7.51 -3.99 -19.89
CA ARG A 119 -6.36 -3.95 -20.82
C ARG A 119 -6.68 -4.72 -22.09
#